data_AF-A0A6P5WE83-F1
#
_entry.id   AF-A0A6P5WE83-F1
#
_cell.length_a   1.000
_cell.length_b   1.000
_cell.length_c   1.000
_cell.angle_alpha   90.00
_cell.angle_beta   90.00
_cell.angle_gamma   90.00
#
_symmetry.space_group_name_H-M   'P 1'
#
loop_
_entity.id
_entity.type
_entity.pdbx_description
1 polymer ?
#
loop_
_entity_poly.entity_id
_entity_poly.type
_entity_poly.pdbx_seq_one_letter_code
_entity_poly.pdbx_strand_id
1 'polypeptide(L)'
;MGELAKGTTQLTPVESLRACVLIEEALKRLVFLGKLIREQKTEKRSHLTAAMGDDVIRLIGEQQDLEKMHQLLVKDKEELHGLQDRETLRATERQLQEASAKLKEANRDLCRNLRQTPDIHANMLKLNHERQRAEDWLTETLHELKASNTFKCLTDNVAQEKHAQERLAEARRRNREMSQAVRLLECELRKEEAEFAESRRATSIEVAALKQELQRLKSKAGVKLAFTEAAMVAQLEGKQWQLVQEEKRLGKELEMLQKEADEEAFLQRANADFRNKLIRQLQNEKEAYQLLHDKMNAEKQQELTTLLERRKSLSRALSAAQSRMEEERQCREAAAQEQKEAWICLQRERQKDQKEEAALLLQHCARAFLKRVKDAEAKAKAAKKKPRERKKQHNNEQSAWRRRGRQDDVKVDQPEAAEEENEA
;
A
#
# COMPACT_ATOMS: atom_id res chain seq x y z
N MET A 1 88.27 -6.56 55.52
CA MET A 1 88.57 -7.04 56.90
C MET A 1 89.38 -8.34 56.85
N GLY A 2 90.47 -8.37 56.06
CA GLY A 2 91.15 -9.60 55.64
C GLY A 2 92.57 -9.80 56.19
N GLU A 3 92.94 -9.17 57.31
CA GLU A 3 94.34 -9.13 57.74
C GLU A 3 94.63 -9.72 59.14
N LEU A 4 93.66 -10.35 59.81
CA LEU A 4 93.88 -10.98 61.12
C LEU A 4 94.24 -12.48 61.07
N ALA A 5 94.35 -13.08 59.87
CA ALA A 5 94.53 -14.53 59.70
C ALA A 5 95.86 -14.94 59.04
N LYS A 6 96.91 -14.12 59.15
CA LYS A 6 98.28 -14.53 58.82
C LYS A 6 99.19 -14.57 60.04
N GLY A 7 98.63 -14.83 61.22
CA GLY A 7 99.41 -15.25 62.37
C GLY A 7 99.90 -16.68 62.13
N THR A 8 101.20 -16.93 62.27
CA THR A 8 101.75 -18.29 62.26
C THR A 8 101.02 -19.12 63.32
N THR A 9 100.26 -20.13 62.90
CA THR A 9 99.47 -21.01 63.80
C THR A 9 100.34 -21.96 64.64
N GLN A 10 101.65 -21.74 64.64
CA GLN A 10 102.65 -22.57 65.30
C GLN A 10 103.30 -21.73 66.39
N LEU A 11 103.29 -22.26 67.60
CA LEU A 11 103.86 -21.64 68.79
C LEU A 11 105.21 -22.26 69.10
N THR A 12 106.08 -21.50 69.76
CA THR A 12 107.26 -22.10 70.39
C THR A 12 106.83 -23.06 71.51
N PRO A 13 107.65 -24.07 71.87
CA PRO A 13 107.30 -25.00 72.94
C PRO A 13 106.98 -24.32 74.28
N VAL A 14 107.67 -23.22 74.59
CA VAL A 14 107.45 -22.43 75.81
C VAL A 14 106.11 -21.70 75.76
N GLU A 15 105.75 -21.12 74.61
CA GLU A 15 104.45 -20.46 74.42
C GLU A 15 103.29 -21.47 74.45
N SER A 16 103.47 -22.63 73.82
CA SER A 16 102.50 -23.73 73.83
C SER A 16 102.25 -24.22 75.26
N LEU A 17 103.30 -24.43 76.06
CA LEU A 17 103.17 -24.84 77.46
C LEU A 17 102.41 -23.78 78.29
N ARG A 18 102.74 -22.49 78.12
CA ARG A 18 102.03 -21.38 78.79
C ARG A 18 100.55 -21.35 78.41
N ALA A 19 100.24 -21.54 77.12
CA ALA A 19 98.86 -21.60 76.64
C ALA A 19 98.11 -22.81 77.21
N CYS A 20 98.75 -23.98 77.32
CA CYS A 20 98.16 -25.17 77.93
C CYS A 20 97.73 -24.92 79.39
N VAL A 21 98.61 -24.32 80.20
CA VAL A 21 98.30 -24.01 81.61
C VAL A 21 97.10 -23.06 81.72
N LEU A 22 97.03 -22.05 80.86
CA LEU A 22 95.91 -21.10 80.83
C LEU A 22 94.60 -21.76 80.40
N ILE A 23 94.64 -22.64 79.39
CA ILE A 23 93.46 -23.36 78.90
C ILE A 23 92.97 -24.37 79.95
N GLU A 24 93.87 -25.09 80.63
CA GLU A 24 93.50 -25.99 81.72
C GLU A 24 92.81 -25.25 82.87
N GLU A 25 93.31 -24.07 83.24
CA GLU A 25 92.66 -23.21 84.24
C GLU A 25 91.30 -22.69 83.75
N ALA A 26 91.18 -22.30 82.47
CA ALA A 26 89.91 -21.88 81.88
C ALA A 26 88.88 -23.02 81.86
N LEU A 27 89.28 -24.24 81.53
CA LEU A 27 88.42 -25.44 81.57
C LEU A 27 87.93 -25.74 82.99
N LYS A 28 88.81 -25.65 84.01
CA LYS A 28 88.40 -25.80 85.43
C LYS A 28 87.33 -24.78 85.82
N ARG A 29 87.49 -23.53 85.39
CA ARG A 29 86.52 -22.46 85.64
C ARG A 29 85.20 -22.67 84.88
N LEU A 30 85.22 -23.12 83.63
CA LEU A 30 84.02 -23.43 82.86
C LEU A 30 83.23 -24.60 83.46
N VAL A 31 83.92 -25.63 83.94
CA VAL A 31 83.30 -26.76 84.64
C VAL A 31 82.67 -26.29 85.96
N PHE A 32 83.35 -25.41 86.70
CA PHE A 32 82.80 -24.80 87.91
C PHE A 32 81.55 -23.96 87.61
N LEU A 33 81.58 -23.12 86.57
CA LEU A 33 80.41 -22.37 86.11
C LEU A 33 79.25 -23.30 85.73
N GLY A 34 79.52 -24.44 85.08
CA GLY A 34 78.51 -25.45 84.78
C GLY A 34 77.85 -26.04 86.03
N LYS A 35 78.59 -26.21 87.13
CA LYS A 35 78.03 -26.64 88.43
C LYS A 35 77.17 -25.54 89.05
N LEU A 36 77.67 -24.30 89.07
CA LEU A 36 76.96 -23.14 89.62
C LEU A 36 75.64 -22.85 88.88
N ILE A 37 75.64 -22.99 87.55
CA ILE A 37 74.45 -22.81 86.71
C ILE A 37 73.38 -23.85 87.04
N ARG A 38 73.77 -25.10 87.33
CA ARG A 38 72.84 -26.17 87.73
C ARG A 38 72.22 -25.92 89.11
N GLU A 39 72.98 -25.37 90.05
CA GLU A 39 72.51 -25.01 91.39
C GLU A 39 71.54 -23.81 91.34
N GLN A 40 71.88 -22.76 90.60
CA GLN A 40 71.02 -21.58 90.42
C GLN A 40 69.72 -21.86 89.64
N LYS A 41 69.69 -22.92 88.80
CA LYS A 41 68.52 -23.35 88.03
C LYS A 41 67.30 -23.62 88.90
N THR A 42 67.52 -24.11 90.11
CA THR A 42 66.47 -24.51 91.05
C THR A 42 65.88 -23.32 91.81
N GLU A 43 66.73 -22.41 92.31
CA GLU A 43 66.29 -21.26 93.11
C GLU A 43 65.69 -20.13 92.26
N LYS A 44 66.39 -19.67 91.22
CA LYS A 44 65.96 -18.49 90.45
C LYS A 44 64.74 -18.77 89.58
N ARG A 45 64.55 -20.01 89.12
CA ARG A 45 63.36 -20.42 88.37
C ARG A 45 62.11 -20.33 89.24
N SER A 46 62.19 -20.77 90.49
CA SER A 46 61.08 -20.67 91.44
C SER A 46 60.71 -19.20 91.68
N HIS A 47 61.70 -18.36 91.98
CA HIS A 47 61.46 -16.96 92.33
C HIS A 47 60.95 -16.09 91.16
N LEU A 48 61.53 -16.25 89.95
CA LEU A 48 61.13 -15.45 88.79
C LEU A 48 59.78 -15.91 88.22
N THR A 49 59.52 -17.22 88.21
CA THR A 49 58.21 -17.75 87.77
C THR A 49 57.11 -17.35 88.76
N ALA A 50 57.41 -17.33 90.06
CA ALA A 50 56.48 -16.82 91.08
C ALA A 50 56.21 -15.33 90.88
N ALA A 51 57.25 -14.48 90.79
CA ALA A 51 57.07 -13.04 90.61
C ALA A 51 56.31 -12.68 89.32
N MET A 52 56.58 -13.36 88.21
CA MET A 52 55.82 -13.16 86.97
C MET A 52 54.39 -13.69 87.07
N GLY A 53 54.19 -14.79 87.80
CA GLY A 53 52.85 -15.30 88.12
C GLY A 53 52.03 -14.28 88.92
N ASP A 54 52.64 -13.67 89.94
CA ASP A 54 52.00 -12.66 90.78
C ASP A 54 51.65 -11.39 89.98
N ASP A 55 52.53 -10.94 89.07
CA ASP A 55 52.24 -9.81 88.18
C ASP A 55 51.11 -10.12 87.18
N VAL A 56 51.06 -11.33 86.62
CA VAL A 56 49.97 -11.77 85.74
C VAL A 56 48.66 -11.87 86.52
N ILE A 57 48.69 -12.39 87.75
CA ILE A 57 47.50 -12.45 88.62
C ILE A 57 47.01 -11.03 88.95
N ARG A 58 47.92 -10.08 89.22
CA ARG A 58 47.56 -8.67 89.43
C ARG A 58 46.89 -8.06 88.20
N LEU A 59 47.48 -8.24 87.02
CA LEU A 59 46.92 -7.75 85.74
C LEU A 59 45.55 -8.35 85.42
N ILE A 60 45.34 -9.64 85.71
CA ILE A 60 44.03 -10.30 85.55
C ILE A 60 43.01 -9.69 86.52
N GLY A 61 43.41 -9.42 87.77
CA GLY A 61 42.56 -8.73 88.75
C GLY A 61 42.14 -7.34 88.27
N GLU A 62 43.10 -6.52 87.82
CA GLU A 62 42.85 -5.18 87.27
C GLU A 62 41.92 -5.24 86.04
N GLN A 63 42.10 -6.21 85.13
CA GLN A 63 41.20 -6.41 83.99
C GLN A 63 39.78 -6.77 84.45
N GLN A 64 39.62 -7.72 85.39
CA GLN A 64 38.31 -8.14 85.89
C GLN A 64 37.57 -7.00 86.58
N ASP A 65 38.26 -6.13 87.30
CA ASP A 65 37.66 -4.98 87.95
C ASP A 65 37.24 -3.92 86.93
N LEU A 66 38.03 -3.69 85.87
CA LEU A 66 37.64 -2.84 84.74
C LEU A 66 36.43 -3.41 83.97
N GLU A 67 36.33 -4.74 83.82
CA GLU A 67 35.17 -5.39 83.20
C GLU A 67 33.90 -5.21 84.03
N LYS A 68 33.97 -5.38 85.36
CA LYS A 68 32.85 -5.11 86.27
C LYS A 68 32.41 -3.66 86.17
N MET A 69 33.35 -2.71 86.20
CA MET A 69 33.05 -1.28 86.06
C MET A 69 32.42 -0.95 84.71
N HIS A 70 32.91 -1.54 83.63
CA HIS A 70 32.33 -1.37 82.30
C HIS A 70 30.90 -1.93 82.22
N GLN A 71 30.63 -3.10 82.81
CA GLN A 71 29.29 -3.69 82.87
C GLN A 71 28.31 -2.82 83.66
N LEU A 72 28.75 -2.25 84.79
CA LEU A 72 27.95 -1.30 85.57
C LEU A 72 27.61 -0.04 84.74
N LEU A 73 28.61 0.56 84.09
CA LEU A 73 28.40 1.75 83.24
C LEU A 73 27.50 1.48 82.03
N VAL A 74 27.50 0.26 81.48
CA VAL A 74 26.55 -0.15 80.43
C VAL A 74 25.13 -0.22 80.98
N LYS A 75 24.93 -0.83 82.16
CA LYS A 75 23.62 -0.88 82.82
C LYS A 75 23.09 0.51 83.16
N ASP A 76 23.93 1.35 83.76
CA ASP A 76 23.58 2.74 84.10
C ASP A 76 23.19 3.52 82.83
N LYS A 77 23.91 3.30 81.71
CA LYS A 77 23.57 3.90 80.42
C LYS A 77 22.21 3.41 79.90
N GLU A 78 21.91 2.13 80.00
CA GLU A 78 20.62 1.55 79.58
C GLU A 78 19.46 2.13 80.40
N GLU A 79 19.64 2.29 81.71
CA GLU A 79 18.66 2.89 82.62
C GLU A 79 18.44 4.40 82.32
N LEU A 80 19.51 5.13 82.01
CA LEU A 80 19.46 6.55 81.66
C LEU A 80 18.92 6.82 80.25
N HIS A 81 18.91 5.84 79.34
CA HIS A 81 18.47 6.04 77.95
C HIS A 81 16.98 6.39 77.82
N GLY A 82 16.17 6.12 78.87
CA GLY A 82 14.75 6.48 78.97
C GLY A 82 14.43 7.72 79.80
N LEU A 83 15.42 8.34 80.46
CA LEU A 83 15.24 9.49 81.35
C LEU A 83 15.62 10.81 80.64
N GLN A 84 14.98 11.92 81.01
CA GLN A 84 15.20 13.24 80.38
C GLN A 84 16.54 13.91 80.75
N ASP A 85 17.34 13.28 81.61
CA ASP A 85 18.61 13.83 82.06
C ASP A 85 19.75 13.56 81.05
N ARG A 86 19.84 14.46 80.08
CA ARG A 86 20.85 14.40 79.01
C ARG A 86 22.27 14.65 79.51
N GLU A 87 22.47 15.31 80.66
CA GLU A 87 23.80 15.63 81.16
C GLU A 87 24.45 14.42 81.83
N THR A 88 23.69 13.68 82.65
CA THR A 88 24.16 12.43 83.26
C THR A 88 24.39 11.35 82.21
N LEU A 89 23.51 11.20 81.21
CA LEU A 89 23.73 10.27 80.11
C LEU A 89 25.07 10.53 79.37
N ARG A 90 25.37 11.81 79.05
CA ARG A 90 26.63 12.19 78.41
C ARG A 90 27.85 11.94 79.32
N ALA A 91 27.71 12.14 80.63
CA ALA A 91 28.77 11.84 81.58
C ALA A 91 29.05 10.32 81.64
N THR A 92 28.00 9.49 81.72
CA THR A 92 28.10 8.03 81.69
C THR A 92 28.68 7.52 80.38
N GLU A 93 28.33 8.13 79.23
CA GLU A 93 28.94 7.79 77.93
C GLU A 93 30.44 8.09 77.86
N ARG A 94 30.89 9.20 78.46
CA ARG A 94 32.33 9.52 78.56
C ARG A 94 33.06 8.54 79.48
N GLN A 95 32.49 8.23 80.65
CA GLN A 95 33.06 7.25 81.57
C GLN A 95 33.11 5.86 80.95
N LEU A 96 32.10 5.48 80.16
CA LEU A 96 32.08 4.22 79.42
C LEU A 96 33.19 4.18 78.37
N GLN A 97 33.37 5.25 77.58
CA GLN A 97 34.47 5.34 76.62
C GLN A 97 35.84 5.25 77.30
N GLU A 98 36.02 5.91 78.44
CA GLU A 98 37.26 5.86 79.22
C GLU A 98 37.51 4.46 79.81
N ALA A 99 36.49 3.82 80.36
CA ALA A 99 36.57 2.44 80.84
C ALA A 99 36.88 1.45 79.71
N SER A 100 36.27 1.61 78.52
CA SER A 100 36.60 0.81 77.34
C SER A 100 38.04 1.02 76.88
N ALA A 101 38.57 2.26 76.94
CA ALA A 101 39.96 2.56 76.59
C ALA A 101 40.94 1.91 77.58
N LYS A 102 40.69 2.06 78.88
CA LYS A 102 41.47 1.43 79.95
C LYS A 102 41.43 -0.09 79.87
N LEU A 103 40.27 -0.68 79.58
CA LEU A 103 40.15 -2.14 79.39
C LEU A 103 40.93 -2.64 78.17
N LYS A 104 40.95 -1.87 77.08
CA LYS A 104 41.79 -2.19 75.90
C LYS A 104 43.28 -2.11 76.23
N GLU A 105 43.70 -1.11 77.01
CA GLU A 105 45.08 -0.96 77.44
C GLU A 105 45.52 -2.09 78.39
N ALA A 106 44.70 -2.40 79.41
CA ALA A 106 44.94 -3.51 80.34
C ALA A 106 45.03 -4.87 79.60
N ASN A 107 44.14 -5.11 78.63
CA ASN A 107 44.21 -6.32 77.78
C ASN A 107 45.47 -6.35 76.91
N ARG A 108 45.89 -5.20 76.35
CA ARG A 108 47.13 -5.10 75.59
C ARG A 108 48.32 -5.42 76.47
N ASP A 109 48.35 -4.92 77.69
CA ASP A 109 49.44 -5.10 78.63
C ASP A 109 49.48 -6.53 79.20
N LEU A 110 48.33 -7.15 79.48
CA LEU A 110 48.25 -8.58 79.80
C LEU A 110 48.76 -9.45 78.64
N CYS A 111 48.27 -9.21 77.41
CA CYS A 111 48.69 -9.94 76.21
C CYS A 111 50.18 -9.73 75.92
N ARG A 112 50.70 -8.52 76.16
CA ARG A 112 52.12 -8.21 76.05
C ARG A 112 52.92 -8.98 77.09
N ASN A 113 52.52 -9.00 78.36
CA ASN A 113 53.22 -9.74 79.42
C ASN A 113 53.23 -11.26 79.14
N LEU A 114 52.09 -11.81 78.71
CA LEU A 114 52.01 -13.23 78.30
C LEU A 114 52.91 -13.56 77.10
N ARG A 115 53.00 -12.65 76.10
CA ARG A 115 53.90 -12.81 74.94
C ARG A 115 55.37 -12.55 75.25
N GLN A 116 55.66 -11.67 76.20
CA GLN A 116 57.01 -11.27 76.57
C GLN A 116 57.65 -12.19 77.60
N THR A 117 56.96 -13.22 78.08
CA THR A 117 57.52 -14.27 78.93
C THR A 117 58.80 -14.81 78.28
N PRO A 118 59.99 -14.41 78.76
CA PRO A 118 61.22 -14.88 78.17
C PRO A 118 61.28 -16.38 78.40
N ASP A 119 61.59 -17.15 77.36
CA ASP A 119 61.81 -18.58 77.52
C ASP A 119 63.15 -18.79 78.24
N ILE A 120 63.10 -18.65 79.56
CA ILE A 120 64.23 -18.83 80.48
C ILE A 120 64.80 -20.24 80.28
N HIS A 121 63.95 -21.23 79.98
CA HIS A 121 64.41 -22.58 79.72
C HIS A 121 65.25 -22.67 78.45
N ALA A 122 64.75 -22.14 77.32
CA ALA A 122 65.51 -22.11 76.08
C ALA A 122 66.79 -21.27 76.17
N ASN A 123 66.76 -20.13 76.86
CA ASN A 123 67.95 -19.31 77.06
C ASN A 123 69.02 -20.02 77.91
N MET A 124 68.60 -20.71 78.97
CA MET A 124 69.51 -21.50 79.80
C MET A 124 70.02 -22.75 79.08
N LEU A 125 69.20 -23.38 78.23
CA LEU A 125 69.62 -24.48 77.39
C LEU A 125 70.68 -24.03 76.38
N LYS A 126 70.45 -22.89 75.72
CA LYS A 126 71.44 -22.24 74.85
C LYS A 126 72.73 -21.94 75.60
N LEU A 127 72.66 -21.30 76.77
CA LEU A 127 73.84 -21.00 77.58
C LEU A 127 74.65 -22.26 77.91
N ASN A 128 73.96 -23.34 78.30
CA ASN A 128 74.63 -24.62 78.57
C ASN A 128 75.27 -25.23 77.33
N HIS A 129 74.63 -25.11 76.17
CA HIS A 129 75.15 -25.60 74.90
C HIS A 129 76.37 -24.79 74.45
N GLU A 130 76.32 -23.45 74.50
CA GLU A 130 77.46 -22.58 74.20
C GLU A 130 78.64 -22.84 75.15
N ARG A 131 78.37 -23.04 76.44
CA ARG A 131 79.39 -23.42 77.42
C ARG A 131 80.04 -24.76 77.07
N GLN A 132 79.23 -25.78 76.76
CA GLN A 132 79.76 -27.10 76.39
C GLN A 132 80.61 -27.00 75.11
N ARG A 133 80.13 -26.26 74.11
CA ARG A 133 80.84 -26.02 72.86
C ARG A 133 82.19 -25.34 73.09
N ALA A 134 82.25 -24.36 73.99
CA ALA A 134 83.50 -23.71 74.39
C ALA A 134 84.45 -24.67 75.13
N GLU A 135 83.93 -25.56 75.98
CA GLU A 135 84.72 -26.62 76.62
C GLU A 135 85.30 -27.60 75.60
N ASP A 136 84.52 -28.01 74.61
CA ASP A 136 84.95 -28.92 73.56
C ASP A 136 86.08 -28.27 72.72
N TRP A 137 85.90 -27.02 72.27
CA TRP A 137 86.92 -26.28 71.51
C TRP A 137 88.22 -26.09 72.30
N LEU A 138 88.12 -25.73 73.58
CA LEU A 138 89.29 -25.56 74.45
C LEU A 138 89.98 -26.90 74.71
N THR A 139 89.23 -27.99 74.84
CA THR A 139 89.76 -29.34 75.04
C THR A 139 90.50 -29.82 73.79
N GLU A 140 89.93 -29.64 72.60
CA GLU A 140 90.57 -29.95 71.32
C GLU A 140 91.85 -29.13 71.12
N THR A 141 91.79 -27.83 71.40
CA THR A 141 92.95 -26.93 71.31
C THR A 141 94.05 -27.33 72.29
N LEU A 142 93.69 -27.74 73.52
CA LEU A 142 94.64 -28.22 74.52
C LEU A 142 95.36 -29.49 74.04
N HIS A 143 94.65 -30.42 73.42
CA HIS A 143 95.25 -31.64 72.85
C HIS A 143 96.17 -31.29 71.67
N GLU A 144 95.76 -30.40 70.77
CA GLU A 144 96.57 -29.94 69.65
C GLU A 144 97.87 -29.27 70.11
N LEU A 145 97.79 -28.36 71.10
CA LEU A 145 98.96 -27.68 71.65
C LEU A 145 99.96 -28.65 72.27
N LYS A 146 99.50 -29.65 73.01
CA LYS A 146 100.35 -30.68 73.61
C LYS A 146 101.01 -31.58 72.57
N ALA A 147 100.33 -31.88 71.47
CA ALA A 147 100.82 -32.83 70.46
C ALA A 147 101.73 -32.17 69.41
N SER A 148 101.37 -30.98 68.92
CA SER A 148 102.00 -30.35 67.74
C SER A 148 102.43 -28.90 67.95
N ASN A 149 102.21 -28.31 69.13
CA ASN A 149 102.44 -26.88 69.40
C ASN A 149 101.70 -25.96 68.40
N THR A 150 100.51 -26.36 67.95
CA THR A 150 99.66 -25.60 67.02
C THR A 150 98.27 -25.37 67.60
N PHE A 151 97.56 -24.37 67.07
CA PHE A 151 96.16 -24.04 67.44
C PHE A 151 95.26 -23.85 66.21
N LYS A 152 95.53 -24.61 65.14
CA LYS A 152 94.81 -24.53 63.87
C LYS A 152 93.33 -24.85 64.06
N CYS A 153 93.00 -25.86 64.89
CA CYS A 153 91.63 -26.26 65.15
C CYS A 153 90.77 -25.09 65.67
N LEU A 154 91.29 -24.32 66.63
CA LEU A 154 90.60 -23.13 67.14
C LEU A 154 90.40 -22.07 66.07
N THR A 155 91.41 -21.86 65.22
CA THR A 155 91.36 -20.88 64.13
C THR A 155 90.29 -21.27 63.11
N ASP A 156 90.23 -22.55 62.74
CA ASP A 156 89.24 -23.09 61.81
C ASP A 156 87.83 -23.03 62.40
N ASN A 157 87.65 -23.41 63.67
CA ASN A 157 86.36 -23.33 64.36
C ASN A 157 85.83 -21.89 64.44
N VAL A 158 86.69 -20.91 64.75
CA VAL A 158 86.32 -19.49 64.76
C VAL A 158 85.97 -18.98 63.36
N ALA A 159 86.72 -19.41 62.33
CA ALA A 159 86.41 -19.05 60.94
C ALA A 159 85.07 -19.63 60.48
N GLN A 160 84.79 -20.89 60.81
CA GLN A 160 83.50 -21.54 60.52
C GLN A 160 82.33 -20.83 61.21
N GLU A 161 82.49 -20.45 62.48
CA GLU A 161 81.44 -19.74 63.22
C GLU A 161 81.18 -18.33 62.66
N LYS A 162 82.23 -17.60 62.29
CA LYS A 162 82.09 -16.30 61.61
C LYS A 162 81.31 -16.45 60.30
N HIS A 163 81.66 -17.44 59.48
CA HIS A 163 80.91 -17.72 58.25
C HIS A 163 79.46 -18.14 58.53
N ALA A 164 79.19 -18.92 59.57
CA ALA A 164 77.83 -19.27 59.96
C ALA A 164 77.02 -18.03 60.39
N GLN A 165 77.65 -17.11 61.14
CA GLN A 165 77.04 -15.86 61.57
C GLN A 165 76.74 -14.93 60.39
N GLU A 166 77.64 -14.83 59.42
CA GLU A 166 77.43 -14.09 58.16
C GLU A 166 76.24 -14.65 57.37
N ARG A 167 76.19 -15.98 57.16
CA ARG A 167 75.05 -16.64 56.48
C ARG A 167 73.73 -16.37 57.19
N LEU A 168 73.72 -16.40 58.53
CA LEU A 168 72.54 -16.12 59.33
C LEU A 168 72.12 -14.65 59.26
N ALA A 169 73.08 -13.72 59.20
CA ALA A 169 72.80 -12.30 59.00
C ALA A 169 72.20 -12.04 57.61
N GLU A 170 72.74 -12.66 56.56
CA GLU A 170 72.17 -12.60 55.21
C GLU A 170 70.77 -13.19 55.14
N ALA A 171 70.54 -14.35 55.75
CA ALA A 171 69.22 -14.97 55.81
C ALA A 171 68.20 -14.06 56.52
N ARG A 172 68.59 -13.42 57.64
CA ARG A 172 67.76 -12.43 58.33
C ARG A 172 67.46 -11.22 57.45
N ARG A 173 68.44 -10.72 56.71
CA ARG A 173 68.24 -9.61 55.77
C ARG A 173 67.26 -9.98 54.66
N ARG A 174 67.47 -11.11 53.99
CA ARG A 174 66.57 -11.62 52.93
C ARG A 174 65.16 -11.86 53.47
N ASN A 175 65.02 -12.40 54.68
CA ASN A 175 63.71 -12.60 55.30
C ASN A 175 62.98 -11.26 55.55
N ARG A 176 63.69 -10.21 55.99
CA ARG A 176 63.11 -8.87 56.15
C ARG A 176 62.68 -8.28 54.81
N GLU A 177 63.52 -8.37 53.78
CA GLU A 177 63.23 -7.89 52.42
C GLU A 177 62.01 -8.64 51.84
N MET A 178 61.97 -9.97 51.96
CA MET A 178 60.82 -10.79 51.54
C MET A 178 59.55 -10.42 52.31
N SER A 179 59.63 -10.24 53.63
CA SER A 179 58.49 -9.85 54.46
C SER A 179 57.97 -8.44 54.15
N GLN A 180 58.83 -7.56 53.63
CA GLN A 180 58.42 -6.25 53.13
C GLN A 180 57.76 -6.39 51.75
N ALA A 181 58.34 -7.18 50.84
CA ALA A 181 57.78 -7.45 49.53
C ALA A 181 56.38 -8.08 49.62
N VAL A 182 56.19 -9.08 50.49
CA VAL A 182 54.87 -9.69 50.75
C VAL A 182 53.86 -8.64 51.23
N ARG A 183 54.26 -7.75 52.15
CA ARG A 183 53.37 -6.68 52.63
C ARG A 183 53.00 -5.68 51.54
N LEU A 184 53.92 -5.37 50.62
CA LEU A 184 53.63 -4.51 49.48
C LEU A 184 52.64 -5.19 48.52
N LEU A 185 52.88 -6.46 48.18
CA LEU A 185 51.99 -7.25 47.34
C LEU A 185 50.59 -7.41 47.94
N GLU A 186 50.48 -7.65 49.25
CA GLU A 186 49.18 -7.69 49.93
C GLU A 186 48.45 -6.33 49.89
N CYS A 187 49.20 -5.22 49.92
CA CYS A 187 48.63 -3.87 49.80
C CYS A 187 48.15 -3.60 48.37
N GLU A 188 48.93 -3.97 47.36
CA GLU A 188 48.57 -3.87 45.95
C GLU A 188 47.36 -4.74 45.61
N LEU A 189 47.35 -6.00 46.05
CA LEU A 189 46.22 -6.91 45.85
C LEU A 189 44.92 -6.33 46.42
N ARG A 190 44.95 -5.78 47.64
CA ARG A 190 43.77 -5.14 48.24
C ARG A 190 43.29 -3.91 47.46
N LYS A 191 44.21 -3.14 46.87
CA LYS A 191 43.85 -2.00 46.01
C LYS A 191 43.20 -2.48 44.72
N GLU A 192 43.79 -3.47 44.04
CA GLU A 192 43.22 -4.04 42.83
C GLU A 192 41.85 -4.67 43.07
N GLU A 193 41.66 -5.39 44.18
CA GLU A 193 40.35 -5.93 44.58
C GLU A 193 39.30 -4.82 44.78
N ALA A 194 39.69 -3.70 45.39
CA ALA A 194 38.83 -2.55 45.59
C ALA A 194 38.46 -1.86 44.26
N GLU A 195 39.45 -1.57 43.42
CA GLU A 195 39.25 -0.98 42.09
C GLU A 195 38.39 -1.88 41.19
N PHE A 196 38.61 -3.18 41.24
CA PHE A 196 37.82 -4.15 40.51
C PHE A 196 36.37 -4.22 41.01
N ALA A 197 36.16 -4.16 42.33
CA ALA A 197 34.82 -4.09 42.90
C ALA A 197 34.09 -2.80 42.49
N GLU A 198 34.78 -1.66 42.46
CA GLU A 198 34.24 -0.39 41.98
C GLU A 198 33.88 -0.45 40.48
N SER A 199 34.78 -0.97 39.64
CA SER A 199 34.53 -1.17 38.21
C SER A 199 33.36 -2.12 37.95
N ARG A 200 33.24 -3.22 38.71
CA ARG A 200 32.06 -4.10 38.65
C ARG A 200 30.76 -3.40 39.04
N ARG A 201 30.79 -2.52 40.04
CA ARG A 201 29.61 -1.72 40.42
C ARG A 201 29.24 -0.74 39.32
N ALA A 202 30.21 -0.02 38.76
CA ALA A 202 29.99 0.94 37.66
C ALA A 202 29.38 0.25 36.44
N THR A 203 29.99 -0.85 35.97
CA THR A 203 29.46 -1.64 34.85
C THR A 203 28.09 -2.23 35.14
N SER A 204 27.81 -2.67 36.37
CA SER A 204 26.48 -3.16 36.76
C SER A 204 25.42 -2.05 36.68
N ILE A 205 25.75 -0.83 37.11
CA ILE A 205 24.87 0.35 36.99
C ILE A 205 24.62 0.68 35.52
N GLU A 206 25.66 0.70 34.68
CA GLU A 206 25.53 0.94 33.24
C GLU A 206 24.64 -0.10 32.55
N VAL A 207 24.83 -1.39 32.86
CA VAL A 207 23.98 -2.47 32.34
C VAL A 207 22.53 -2.29 32.77
N ALA A 208 22.27 -1.87 34.02
CA ALA A 208 20.92 -1.58 34.48
C ALA A 208 20.28 -0.40 33.72
N ALA A 209 21.04 0.68 33.52
CA ALA A 209 20.59 1.85 32.75
C ALA A 209 20.27 1.49 31.28
N LEU A 210 21.16 0.73 30.63
CA LEU A 210 20.95 0.27 29.25
C LEU A 210 19.73 -0.66 29.13
N LYS A 211 19.49 -1.53 30.13
CA LYS A 211 18.29 -2.37 30.17
C LYS A 211 17.01 -1.54 30.30
N GLN A 212 17.01 -0.53 31.17
CA GLN A 212 15.86 0.38 31.32
C GLN A 212 15.60 1.15 30.01
N GLU A 213 16.65 1.65 29.36
CA GLU A 213 16.53 2.37 28.10
C GLU A 213 16.00 1.47 26.98
N LEU A 214 16.48 0.23 26.90
CA LEU A 214 15.98 -0.77 25.96
C LEU A 214 14.50 -1.09 26.20
N GLN A 215 14.09 -1.25 27.46
CA GLN A 215 12.68 -1.46 27.82
C GLN A 215 11.82 -0.24 27.44
N ARG A 216 12.33 0.98 27.68
CA ARG A 216 11.66 2.24 27.32
C ARG A 216 11.52 2.38 25.80
N LEU A 217 12.53 2.01 25.03
CA LEU A 217 12.47 2.02 23.57
C LEU A 217 11.51 0.97 23.04
N LYS A 218 11.52 -0.24 23.61
CA LYS A 218 10.60 -1.32 23.25
C LYS A 218 9.14 -0.93 23.51
N SER A 219 8.83 -0.31 24.66
CA SER A 219 7.48 0.16 24.96
C SER A 219 7.05 1.29 24.02
N LYS A 220 7.91 2.28 23.75
CA LYS A 220 7.61 3.34 22.77
C LYS A 220 7.41 2.79 21.37
N ALA A 221 8.23 1.84 20.93
CA ALA A 221 8.09 1.20 19.63
C ALA A 221 6.77 0.40 19.55
N GLY A 222 6.45 -0.37 20.59
CA GLY A 222 5.18 -1.11 20.66
C GLY A 222 3.95 -0.21 20.59
N VAL A 223 3.93 0.90 21.34
CA VAL A 223 2.83 1.88 21.28
C VAL A 223 2.73 2.53 19.90
N LYS A 224 3.86 2.93 19.31
CA LYS A 224 3.87 3.52 17.96
C LYS A 224 3.33 2.54 16.93
N LEU A 225 3.79 1.29 16.98
CA LEU A 225 3.39 0.24 16.05
C LEU A 225 1.88 -0.05 16.17
N ALA A 226 1.38 -0.24 17.40
CA ALA A 226 -0.05 -0.43 17.65
C ALA A 226 -0.90 0.76 17.18
N PHE A 227 -0.43 2.00 17.41
CA PHE A 227 -1.11 3.20 16.92
C PHE A 227 -1.12 3.25 15.39
N THR A 228 0.00 2.96 14.73
CA THR A 228 0.07 2.93 13.27
C THR A 228 -0.79 1.83 12.68
N GLU A 229 -0.81 0.64 13.29
CA GLU A 229 -1.67 -0.47 12.86
C GLU A 229 -3.15 -0.09 13.00
N ALA A 230 -3.56 0.44 14.14
CA ALA A 230 -4.94 0.89 14.36
C ALA A 230 -5.35 1.99 13.37
N ALA A 231 -4.45 2.96 13.10
CA ALA A 231 -4.69 4.01 12.11
C ALA A 231 -4.85 3.44 10.69
N MET A 232 -4.01 2.48 10.29
CA MET A 232 -4.09 1.82 8.98
C MET A 232 -5.37 0.99 8.86
N VAL A 233 -5.75 0.24 9.89
CA VAL A 233 -7.01 -0.52 9.93
C VAL A 233 -8.20 0.41 9.78
N ALA A 234 -8.26 1.50 10.56
CA ALA A 234 -9.34 2.48 10.45
C ALA A 234 -9.41 3.15 9.07
N GLN A 235 -8.26 3.42 8.43
CA GLN A 235 -8.23 3.92 7.05
C GLN A 235 -8.75 2.89 6.04
N LEU A 236 -8.37 1.62 6.18
CA LEU A 236 -8.86 0.54 5.33
C LEU A 236 -10.37 0.36 5.47
N GLU A 237 -10.88 0.32 6.70
CA GLU A 237 -12.31 0.21 6.99
C GLU A 237 -13.08 1.42 6.43
N GLY A 238 -12.55 2.63 6.61
CA GLY A 238 -13.13 3.85 6.05
C GLY A 238 -13.20 3.83 4.51
N LYS A 239 -12.12 3.41 3.85
CA LYS A 239 -12.10 3.23 2.38
C LYS A 239 -13.06 2.13 1.93
N GLN A 240 -13.09 1.00 2.62
CA GLN A 240 -13.99 -0.10 2.31
C GLN A 240 -15.45 0.35 2.41
N TRP A 241 -15.80 1.08 3.46
CA TRP A 241 -17.15 1.63 3.61
C TRP A 241 -17.51 2.59 2.46
N GLN A 242 -16.60 3.48 2.06
CA GLN A 242 -16.80 4.37 0.90
C GLN A 242 -17.06 3.58 -0.38
N LEU A 243 -16.24 2.55 -0.65
CA LEU A 243 -16.42 1.69 -1.83
C LEU A 243 -17.78 0.99 -1.81
N VAL A 244 -18.22 0.47 -0.66
CA VAL A 244 -19.55 -0.14 -0.51
C VAL A 244 -20.68 0.86 -0.76
N GLN A 245 -20.52 2.13 -0.36
CA GLN A 245 -21.52 3.16 -0.65
C GLN A 245 -21.56 3.52 -2.14
N GLU A 246 -20.41 3.66 -2.79
CA GLU A 246 -20.33 3.89 -4.23
C GLU A 246 -20.91 2.72 -5.02
N GLU A 247 -20.61 1.48 -4.64
CA GLU A 247 -21.19 0.28 -5.24
C GLU A 247 -22.72 0.28 -5.12
N LYS A 248 -23.27 0.65 -3.95
CA LYS A 248 -24.72 0.80 -3.76
C LYS A 248 -25.31 1.92 -4.62
N ARG A 249 -24.62 3.05 -4.76
CA ARG A 249 -25.07 4.18 -5.61
C ARG A 249 -25.11 3.74 -7.07
N LEU A 250 -24.02 3.18 -7.58
CA LEU A 250 -23.92 2.66 -8.94
C LEU A 250 -24.94 1.53 -9.19
N GLY A 251 -25.17 0.66 -8.20
CA GLY A 251 -26.20 -0.38 -8.28
C GLY A 251 -27.61 0.20 -8.48
N LYS A 252 -27.97 1.25 -7.72
CA LYS A 252 -29.25 1.95 -7.91
C LYS A 252 -29.35 2.64 -9.27
N GLU A 253 -28.27 3.26 -9.75
CA GLU A 253 -28.24 3.88 -11.07
C GLU A 253 -28.42 2.85 -12.19
N LEU A 254 -27.77 1.69 -12.07
CA LEU A 254 -27.97 0.56 -12.98
C LEU A 254 -29.40 0.04 -12.95
N GLU A 255 -30.01 -0.13 -11.77
CA GLU A 255 -31.42 -0.54 -11.65
C GLU A 255 -32.38 0.46 -12.30
N MET A 256 -32.13 1.76 -12.16
CA MET A 256 -32.93 2.81 -12.80
C MET A 256 -32.79 2.78 -14.32
N LEU A 257 -31.56 2.75 -14.83
CA LEU A 257 -31.28 2.65 -16.27
C LEU A 257 -31.87 1.38 -16.87
N GLN A 258 -31.84 0.27 -16.13
CA GLN A 258 -32.41 -0.98 -16.58
C GLN A 258 -33.94 -0.91 -16.67
N LYS A 259 -34.60 -0.27 -15.70
CA LYS A 259 -36.06 0.00 -15.80
C LYS A 259 -36.40 0.88 -16.99
N GLU A 260 -35.64 1.95 -17.22
CA GLU A 260 -35.84 2.83 -18.38
C GLU A 260 -35.67 2.06 -19.70
N ALA A 261 -34.65 1.21 -19.79
CA ALA A 261 -34.44 0.35 -20.96
C ALA A 261 -35.56 -0.68 -21.15
N ASP A 262 -36.07 -1.27 -20.07
CA ASP A 262 -37.20 -2.21 -20.12
C ASP A 262 -38.52 -1.51 -20.53
N GLU A 263 -38.77 -0.30 -20.02
CA GLU A 263 -39.90 0.55 -20.41
C GLU A 263 -39.79 0.96 -21.88
N GLU A 264 -38.61 1.38 -22.33
CA GLU A 264 -38.37 1.70 -23.75
C GLU A 264 -38.58 0.46 -24.62
N ALA A 265 -38.05 -0.70 -24.24
CA ALA A 265 -38.26 -1.95 -24.96
C ALA A 265 -39.74 -2.34 -25.02
N PHE A 266 -40.50 -2.10 -23.94
CA PHE A 266 -41.95 -2.29 -23.92
C PHE A 266 -42.67 -1.34 -24.88
N LEU A 267 -42.35 -0.04 -24.84
CA LEU A 267 -42.91 0.96 -25.74
C LEU A 267 -42.57 0.68 -27.20
N GLN A 268 -41.33 0.28 -27.49
CA GLN A 268 -40.90 -0.13 -28.83
C GLN A 268 -41.71 -1.33 -29.32
N ARG A 269 -41.93 -2.35 -28.48
CA ARG A 269 -42.79 -3.50 -28.82
C ARG A 269 -44.24 -3.08 -29.06
N ALA A 270 -44.84 -2.28 -28.17
CA ALA A 270 -46.21 -1.79 -28.30
C ALA A 270 -46.39 -0.93 -29.57
N ASN A 271 -45.42 -0.06 -29.87
CA ASN A 271 -45.40 0.74 -31.10
C ASN A 271 -45.27 -0.15 -32.35
N ALA A 272 -44.42 -1.17 -32.31
CA ALA A 272 -44.30 -2.14 -33.40
C ALA A 272 -45.63 -2.89 -33.62
N ASP A 273 -46.28 -3.33 -32.54
CA ASP A 273 -47.59 -3.99 -32.61
C ASP A 273 -48.69 -3.06 -33.14
N PHE A 274 -48.72 -1.80 -32.71
CA PHE A 274 -49.66 -0.80 -33.22
C PHE A 274 -49.44 -0.54 -34.71
N ARG A 275 -48.19 -0.30 -35.12
CA ARG A 275 -47.83 -0.13 -36.54
C ARG A 275 -48.24 -1.35 -37.36
N ASN A 276 -47.99 -2.56 -36.87
CA ASN A 276 -48.39 -3.80 -37.53
C ASN A 276 -49.91 -3.94 -37.63
N LYS A 277 -50.67 -3.58 -36.59
CA LYS A 277 -52.13 -3.57 -36.63
C LYS A 277 -52.66 -2.56 -37.64
N LEU A 278 -52.11 -1.36 -37.67
CA LEU A 278 -52.50 -0.32 -38.63
C LEU A 278 -52.16 -0.74 -40.06
N ILE A 279 -50.97 -1.31 -40.30
CA ILE A 279 -50.60 -1.89 -41.60
C ILE A 279 -51.62 -2.94 -42.03
N ARG A 280 -52.01 -3.86 -41.14
CA ARG A 280 -53.03 -4.87 -41.44
C ARG A 280 -54.41 -4.25 -41.71
N GLN A 281 -54.82 -3.23 -40.96
CA GLN A 281 -56.08 -2.52 -41.21
C GLN A 281 -56.08 -1.85 -42.58
N LEU A 282 -55.01 -1.12 -42.92
CA LEU A 282 -54.85 -0.50 -44.23
C LEU A 282 -54.79 -1.54 -45.36
N GLN A 283 -54.19 -2.70 -45.13
CA GLN A 283 -54.22 -3.82 -46.07
C GLN A 283 -55.65 -4.34 -46.27
N ASN A 284 -56.40 -4.56 -45.19
CA ASN A 284 -57.79 -5.00 -45.26
C ASN A 284 -58.71 -3.96 -45.94
N GLU A 285 -58.53 -2.67 -45.63
CA GLU A 285 -59.27 -1.59 -46.28
C GLU A 285 -58.93 -1.52 -47.76
N LYS A 286 -57.64 -1.61 -48.11
CA LYS A 286 -57.19 -1.69 -49.51
C LYS A 286 -57.85 -2.87 -50.22
N GLU A 287 -57.87 -4.07 -49.62
CA GLU A 287 -58.54 -5.25 -50.17
C GLU A 287 -60.05 -5.03 -50.31
N ALA A 288 -60.71 -4.40 -49.34
CA ALA A 288 -62.14 -4.09 -49.39
C ALA A 288 -62.46 -3.06 -50.49
N TYR A 289 -61.65 -2.01 -50.64
CA TYR A 289 -61.77 -1.05 -51.73
C TYR A 289 -61.50 -1.70 -53.09
N GLN A 290 -60.52 -2.61 -53.18
CA GLN A 290 -60.28 -3.39 -54.39
C GLN A 290 -61.51 -4.24 -54.74
N LEU A 291 -62.07 -4.97 -53.78
CA LEU A 291 -63.31 -5.74 -53.98
C LEU A 291 -64.50 -4.87 -54.40
N LEU A 292 -64.66 -3.68 -53.80
CA LEU A 292 -65.74 -2.76 -54.15
C LEU A 292 -65.54 -2.18 -55.55
N HIS A 293 -64.31 -1.79 -55.89
CA HIS A 293 -63.92 -1.31 -57.20
C HIS A 293 -64.13 -2.40 -58.26
N ASP A 294 -63.78 -3.65 -57.97
CA ASP A 294 -64.01 -4.79 -58.85
C ASP A 294 -65.51 -5.07 -59.03
N LYS A 295 -66.31 -4.95 -57.97
CA LYS A 295 -67.78 -5.03 -58.05
C LYS A 295 -68.37 -3.89 -58.89
N MET A 296 -67.98 -2.64 -58.66
CA MET A 296 -68.45 -1.51 -59.45
C MET A 296 -68.01 -1.63 -60.91
N ASN A 297 -66.80 -2.15 -61.17
CA ASN A 297 -66.36 -2.44 -62.53
C ASN A 297 -67.18 -3.57 -63.16
N ALA A 298 -67.51 -4.62 -62.41
CA ALA A 298 -68.39 -5.69 -62.90
C ALA A 298 -69.81 -5.16 -63.18
N GLU A 299 -70.37 -4.33 -62.31
CA GLU A 299 -71.67 -3.65 -62.51
C GLU A 299 -71.62 -2.71 -63.71
N LYS A 300 -70.56 -1.90 -63.85
CA LYS A 300 -70.36 -1.04 -65.03
C LYS A 300 -70.15 -1.83 -66.30
N GLN A 301 -69.47 -2.98 -66.24
CA GLN A 301 -69.36 -3.91 -67.36
C GLN A 301 -70.74 -4.50 -67.70
N GLN A 302 -71.57 -4.84 -66.72
CA GLN A 302 -72.96 -5.29 -66.94
C GLN A 302 -73.87 -4.18 -67.50
N GLU A 303 -73.75 -2.95 -67.02
CA GLU A 303 -74.42 -1.79 -67.62
C GLU A 303 -73.97 -1.59 -69.06
N LEU A 304 -72.68 -1.74 -69.34
CA LEU A 304 -72.13 -1.59 -70.68
C LEU A 304 -72.60 -2.73 -71.60
N THR A 305 -72.72 -3.96 -71.13
CA THR A 305 -73.30 -5.06 -71.92
C THR A 305 -74.79 -4.87 -72.16
N THR A 306 -75.58 -4.47 -71.17
CA THR A 306 -77.02 -4.17 -71.35
C THR A 306 -77.26 -2.98 -72.28
N LEU A 307 -76.43 -1.93 -72.20
CA LEU A 307 -76.46 -0.81 -73.15
C LEU A 307 -76.04 -1.25 -74.56
N LEU A 308 -75.04 -2.13 -74.70
CA LEU A 308 -74.67 -2.71 -75.98
C LEU A 308 -75.78 -3.60 -76.56
N GLU A 309 -76.47 -4.37 -75.73
CA GLU A 309 -77.64 -5.17 -76.15
C GLU A 309 -78.82 -4.27 -76.55
N ARG A 310 -79.06 -3.19 -75.80
CA ARG A 310 -80.06 -2.17 -76.15
C ARG A 310 -79.70 -1.43 -77.43
N ARG A 311 -78.42 -1.12 -77.64
CA ARG A 311 -77.92 -0.57 -78.91
C ARG A 311 -78.10 -1.58 -80.04
N LYS A 312 -77.82 -2.86 -79.83
CA LYS A 312 -78.04 -3.93 -80.82
C LYS A 312 -79.54 -4.08 -81.14
N SER A 313 -80.43 -4.03 -80.15
CA SER A 313 -81.87 -4.14 -80.37
C SER A 313 -82.44 -2.91 -81.07
N LEU A 314 -81.99 -1.70 -80.70
CA LEU A 314 -82.31 -0.46 -81.42
C LEU A 314 -81.76 -0.47 -82.85
N SER A 315 -80.55 -1.00 -83.07
CA SER A 315 -79.97 -1.14 -84.41
C SER A 315 -80.76 -2.14 -85.27
N ARG A 316 -81.28 -3.23 -84.68
CA ARG A 316 -82.18 -4.17 -85.37
C ARG A 316 -83.54 -3.53 -85.67
N ALA A 317 -84.08 -2.74 -84.75
CA ALA A 317 -85.32 -1.99 -84.97
C ALA A 317 -85.15 -0.92 -86.06
N LEU A 318 -83.99 -0.26 -86.09
CA LEU A 318 -83.63 0.71 -87.13
C LEU A 318 -83.48 0.02 -88.50
N SER A 319 -82.80 -1.14 -88.57
CA SER A 319 -82.68 -1.88 -89.83
C SER A 319 -84.03 -2.41 -90.32
N ALA A 320 -84.91 -2.84 -89.41
CA ALA A 320 -86.27 -3.25 -89.76
C ALA A 320 -87.13 -2.06 -90.25
N ALA A 321 -86.98 -0.88 -89.66
CA ALA A 321 -87.65 0.34 -90.14
C ALA A 321 -87.09 0.83 -91.48
N GLN A 322 -85.77 0.68 -91.71
CA GLN A 322 -85.13 0.99 -92.99
C GLN A 322 -85.58 0.02 -94.10
N SER A 323 -85.68 -1.29 -93.82
CA SER A 323 -86.22 -2.28 -94.76
C SER A 323 -87.68 -1.97 -95.14
N ARG A 324 -88.52 -1.56 -94.18
CA ARG A 324 -89.91 -1.14 -94.47
C ARG A 324 -90.00 0.13 -95.31
N MET A 325 -89.11 1.10 -95.09
CA MET A 325 -89.00 2.31 -95.91
C MET A 325 -88.50 2.03 -97.32
N GLU A 326 -87.59 1.07 -97.48
CA GLU A 326 -87.08 0.64 -98.79
C GLU A 326 -88.13 -0.15 -99.58
N GLU A 327 -88.91 -1.00 -98.92
CA GLU A 327 -90.06 -1.71 -99.51
C GLU A 327 -91.17 -0.72 -99.95
N GLU A 328 -91.52 0.28 -99.12
CA GLU A 328 -92.49 1.31 -99.51
C GLU A 328 -91.99 2.21 -100.66
N ARG A 329 -90.69 2.47 -100.73
CA ARG A 329 -90.08 3.25 -101.80
C ARG A 329 -90.06 2.47 -103.12
N GLN A 330 -89.78 1.18 -103.09
CA GLN A 330 -89.81 0.30 -104.27
C GLN A 330 -91.25 0.13 -104.82
N CYS A 331 -92.28 0.04 -103.96
CA CYS A 331 -93.67 0.03 -104.41
C CYS A 331 -94.13 1.35 -105.05
N ARG A 332 -93.63 2.51 -104.58
CA ARG A 332 -93.96 3.82 -105.19
C ARG A 332 -93.20 4.09 -106.49
N GLU A 333 -91.98 3.59 -106.64
CA GLU A 333 -91.20 3.71 -107.88
C GLU A 333 -91.75 2.80 -109.01
N ALA A 334 -92.25 1.60 -108.68
CA ALA A 334 -92.92 0.71 -109.65
C ALA A 334 -94.24 1.30 -110.20
N ALA A 335 -95.08 1.89 -109.33
CA ALA A 335 -96.34 2.53 -109.75
C ALA A 335 -96.12 3.82 -110.58
N ALA A 336 -94.98 4.49 -110.41
CA ALA A 336 -94.63 5.70 -111.17
C ALA A 336 -94.01 5.42 -112.54
N GLN A 337 -93.46 4.21 -112.77
CA GLN A 337 -92.92 3.80 -114.08
C GLN A 337 -94.04 3.36 -115.04
N GLU A 338 -95.06 2.64 -114.57
CA GLU A 338 -96.22 2.26 -115.39
C GLU A 338 -97.01 3.47 -115.92
N GLN A 339 -97.11 4.56 -115.14
CA GLN A 339 -97.79 5.79 -115.58
C GLN A 339 -96.97 6.65 -116.55
N LYS A 340 -95.63 6.53 -116.56
CA LYS A 340 -94.76 7.28 -117.48
C LYS A 340 -94.70 6.64 -118.88
N GLU A 341 -94.82 5.32 -118.98
CA GLU A 341 -94.81 4.61 -120.26
C GLU A 341 -96.12 4.78 -121.05
N ALA A 342 -97.26 4.89 -120.37
CA ALA A 342 -98.56 5.18 -120.98
C ALA A 342 -98.67 6.60 -121.58
N TRP A 343 -97.96 7.59 -121.03
CA TRP A 343 -97.99 8.98 -121.50
C TRP A 343 -97.10 9.23 -122.74
N ILE A 344 -96.01 8.47 -122.90
CA ILE A 344 -95.04 8.63 -124.01
C ILE A 344 -95.59 8.05 -125.33
N CYS A 345 -96.40 6.99 -125.30
CA CYS A 345 -97.02 6.43 -126.51
C CYS A 345 -98.09 7.36 -127.12
N LEU A 346 -98.88 8.05 -126.29
CA LEU A 346 -99.95 8.96 -126.76
C LEU A 346 -99.41 10.28 -127.35
N GLN A 347 -98.18 10.69 -126.98
CA GLN A 347 -97.56 11.93 -127.46
C GLN A 347 -96.88 11.77 -128.84
N ARG A 348 -96.52 10.55 -129.24
CA ARG A 348 -95.86 10.27 -130.53
C ARG A 348 -96.83 10.21 -131.72
N GLU A 349 -98.11 9.89 -131.50
CA GLU A 349 -99.14 9.93 -132.57
C GLU A 349 -99.54 11.37 -132.92
N ARG A 350 -99.75 12.25 -131.91
CA ARG A 350 -100.13 13.66 -132.13
C ARG A 350 -99.09 14.53 -132.85
N GLN A 351 -97.81 14.12 -132.89
CA GLN A 351 -96.74 14.84 -133.59
C GLN A 351 -96.61 14.49 -135.07
N LYS A 352 -97.27 13.43 -135.56
CA LYS A 352 -97.30 13.10 -137.00
C LYS A 352 -98.36 13.93 -137.72
N ASP A 353 -99.55 14.07 -137.13
CA ASP A 353 -100.68 14.78 -137.75
C ASP A 353 -100.44 16.31 -137.88
N GLN A 354 -99.68 16.91 -136.97
CA GLN A 354 -99.36 18.35 -136.99
C GLN A 354 -98.30 18.76 -138.02
N LYS A 355 -97.57 17.80 -138.62
CA LYS A 355 -96.54 18.09 -139.65
C LYS A 355 -97.12 18.11 -141.08
N GLU A 356 -98.28 17.51 -141.30
CA GLU A 356 -98.91 17.43 -142.63
C GLU A 356 -99.76 18.68 -142.95
N GLU A 357 -100.34 19.35 -141.95
CA GLU A 357 -101.17 20.57 -142.15
C GLU A 357 -100.36 21.89 -142.29
N ALA A 358 -99.16 21.97 -141.70
CA ALA A 358 -98.36 23.20 -141.68
C ALA A 358 -97.66 23.52 -143.02
N ALA A 359 -97.52 22.56 -143.94
CA ALA A 359 -96.86 22.76 -145.23
C ALA A 359 -97.71 23.56 -146.25
N LEU A 360 -99.04 23.58 -146.10
CA LEU A 360 -99.97 24.21 -147.06
C LEU A 360 -100.18 25.73 -146.81
N LEU A 361 -99.97 26.22 -145.59
CA LEU A 361 -100.26 27.61 -145.20
C LEU A 361 -99.11 28.61 -145.47
N LEU A 362 -97.88 28.11 -145.64
CA LEU A 362 -96.68 28.96 -145.77
C LEU A 362 -96.47 29.55 -147.19
N GLN A 363 -97.19 29.08 -148.21
CA GLN A 363 -97.10 29.65 -149.57
C GLN A 363 -97.98 30.89 -149.81
N HIS A 364 -98.99 31.16 -148.97
CA HIS A 364 -99.98 32.21 -149.24
C HIS A 364 -99.62 33.61 -148.66
N CYS A 365 -98.82 33.68 -147.59
CA CYS A 365 -98.61 34.93 -146.84
C CYS A 365 -97.42 35.79 -147.31
N ALA A 366 -96.55 35.29 -148.21
CA ALA A 366 -95.40 36.03 -148.72
C ALA A 366 -95.76 37.20 -149.67
N ARG A 367 -96.99 37.24 -150.23
CA ARG A 367 -97.41 38.25 -151.24
C ARG A 367 -97.90 39.59 -150.66
N ALA A 368 -98.17 39.71 -149.35
CA ALA A 368 -98.94 40.85 -148.82
C ALA A 368 -98.13 41.98 -148.14
N PHE A 369 -96.91 41.75 -147.63
CA PHE A 369 -96.22 42.74 -146.78
C PHE A 369 -95.33 43.76 -147.53
N LEU A 370 -95.11 43.59 -148.84
CA LEU A 370 -94.36 44.53 -149.69
C LEU A 370 -95.02 45.92 -149.87
N LYS A 371 -96.23 46.14 -149.34
CA LYS A 371 -97.06 47.32 -149.67
C LYS A 371 -97.08 48.45 -148.62
N ARG A 372 -96.50 48.31 -147.43
CA ARG A 372 -96.68 49.30 -146.33
C ARG A 372 -95.41 49.89 -145.70
N VAL A 373 -94.25 49.68 -146.30
CA VAL A 373 -92.99 50.36 -145.91
C VAL A 373 -92.84 51.73 -146.61
N LYS A 374 -93.77 52.16 -147.47
CA LYS A 374 -93.68 53.37 -148.34
C LYS A 374 -93.99 54.74 -147.70
N ASP A 375 -94.52 54.87 -146.49
CA ASP A 375 -95.08 56.16 -146.04
C ASP A 375 -94.39 56.90 -144.90
N ALA A 376 -93.26 56.45 -144.34
CA ALA A 376 -92.65 57.24 -143.27
C ALA A 376 -91.13 57.10 -143.13
N GLU A 377 -90.49 56.94 -144.28
CA GLU A 377 -89.14 57.44 -144.51
C GLU A 377 -89.16 58.98 -144.49
N ALA A 378 -89.01 59.61 -143.33
CA ALA A 378 -88.69 61.02 -143.24
C ALA A 378 -87.52 61.25 -142.26
N LYS A 379 -86.38 60.69 -142.66
CA LYS A 379 -85.07 61.35 -142.61
C LYS A 379 -84.52 61.60 -141.20
N ALA A 380 -83.88 60.65 -140.53
CA ALA A 380 -82.77 59.80 -140.98
C ALA A 380 -81.45 60.56 -141.26
N LYS A 381 -80.37 59.83 -140.96
CA LYS A 381 -79.00 59.89 -141.51
C LYS A 381 -77.98 60.58 -140.58
N ALA A 382 -76.81 60.01 -140.33
CA ALA A 382 -76.05 59.05 -141.14
C ALA A 382 -75.32 58.04 -140.22
N ALA A 383 -75.63 56.73 -140.30
CA ALA A 383 -75.00 55.74 -141.21
C ALA A 383 -73.94 54.93 -140.42
N LYS A 384 -73.88 53.59 -140.41
CA LYS A 384 -74.27 52.61 -141.42
C LYS A 384 -74.25 51.20 -140.78
N LYS A 385 -75.27 50.38 -141.11
CA LYS A 385 -75.30 48.90 -141.23
C LYS A 385 -75.14 48.05 -139.94
N LYS A 386 -75.88 46.96 -139.65
CA LYS A 386 -77.13 46.29 -140.08
C LYS A 386 -77.32 45.06 -139.10
N PRO A 387 -78.46 44.32 -139.07
CA PRO A 387 -79.18 43.80 -137.88
C PRO A 387 -79.00 42.25 -137.68
N ARG A 388 -79.65 41.46 -136.78
CA ARG A 388 -81.11 41.27 -136.53
C ARG A 388 -81.38 40.15 -135.47
N GLU A 389 -82.46 40.35 -134.68
CA GLU A 389 -83.36 39.41 -133.92
C GLU A 389 -82.81 38.53 -132.76
N ARG A 390 -83.24 38.60 -131.47
CA ARG A 390 -84.58 38.56 -130.78
C ARG A 390 -85.31 37.22 -130.98
N LYS A 391 -85.86 36.50 -129.99
CA LYS A 391 -86.49 36.78 -128.68
C LYS A 391 -86.42 35.46 -127.87
N LYS A 392 -86.03 35.44 -126.60
CA LYS A 392 -86.80 35.79 -125.36
C LYS A 392 -87.88 34.78 -124.97
N GLN A 393 -87.95 34.62 -123.64
CA GLN A 393 -89.03 34.13 -122.76
C GLN A 393 -88.94 32.65 -122.39
N HIS A 394 -89.10 32.24 -121.13
CA HIS A 394 -89.29 32.95 -119.85
C HIS A 394 -89.12 31.91 -118.72
N ASN A 395 -88.66 32.38 -117.55
CA ASN A 395 -88.93 31.94 -116.17
C ASN A 395 -89.54 30.57 -115.89
N ASN A 396 -88.95 29.88 -114.91
CA ASN A 396 -89.30 30.04 -113.48
C ASN A 396 -88.17 29.38 -112.68
N GLU A 397 -87.31 30.06 -111.91
CA GLU A 397 -87.55 30.67 -110.59
C GLU A 397 -88.48 29.86 -109.68
N GLN A 398 -87.88 29.28 -108.62
CA GLN A 398 -88.20 29.56 -107.22
C GLN A 398 -87.08 28.93 -106.37
N SER A 399 -86.06 29.69 -105.94
CA SER A 399 -85.99 30.62 -104.80
C SER A 399 -86.05 29.96 -103.41
N ALA A 400 -84.87 29.92 -102.80
CA ALA A 400 -84.58 29.65 -101.40
C ALA A 400 -85.15 30.73 -100.46
N TRP A 401 -85.61 30.39 -99.24
CA TRP A 401 -85.58 31.26 -98.05
C TRP A 401 -85.61 30.46 -96.73
N ARG A 402 -84.48 30.52 -96.01
CA ARG A 402 -84.26 30.88 -94.59
C ARG A 402 -84.76 30.07 -93.37
N ARG A 403 -83.77 29.98 -92.43
CA ARG A 403 -83.79 30.15 -90.95
C ARG A 403 -84.01 28.91 -90.04
N ARG A 404 -82.91 28.39 -89.46
CA ARG A 404 -82.51 28.49 -88.02
C ARG A 404 -81.60 27.31 -87.60
N GLY A 405 -80.58 27.62 -86.80
CA GLY A 405 -79.86 26.70 -85.90
C GLY A 405 -78.53 26.18 -86.46
N ARG A 406 -77.39 26.75 -86.00
CA ARG A 406 -76.43 26.17 -85.02
C ARG A 406 -75.65 24.99 -85.62
N GLN A 407 -74.33 24.89 -85.57
CA GLN A 407 -73.23 25.51 -84.80
C GLN A 407 -71.95 25.10 -85.61
N ASP A 408 -71.00 26.00 -85.91
CA ASP A 408 -69.75 26.23 -85.15
C ASP A 408 -68.83 24.98 -85.17
N ASP A 409 -67.51 24.97 -85.29
CA ASP A 409 -66.41 25.92 -85.58
C ASP A 409 -65.11 25.05 -85.44
N VAL A 410 -63.98 25.37 -86.11
CA VAL A 410 -62.75 25.99 -85.53
C VAL A 410 -62.19 25.21 -84.32
N LYS A 411 -61.03 24.54 -84.38
CA LYS A 411 -59.62 25.01 -84.35
C LYS A 411 -59.21 25.72 -83.04
N VAL A 412 -57.90 25.67 -82.72
CA VAL A 412 -57.15 26.38 -81.66
C VAL A 412 -57.07 25.57 -80.34
N ASP A 413 -55.97 24.87 -80.08
CA ASP A 413 -54.64 25.33 -79.60
C ASP A 413 -54.67 25.89 -78.16
N GLN A 414 -54.06 25.11 -77.25
CA GLN A 414 -53.06 25.52 -76.25
C GLN A 414 -53.41 26.62 -75.21
N PRO A 415 -52.59 26.84 -74.16
CA PRO A 415 -51.77 25.93 -73.35
C PRO A 415 -51.88 26.28 -71.83
N GLU A 416 -50.91 25.76 -71.06
CA GLU A 416 -50.33 26.39 -69.84
C GLU A 416 -51.22 26.47 -68.60
N ALA A 417 -50.75 26.27 -67.37
CA ALA A 417 -49.48 25.92 -66.75
C ALA A 417 -49.89 25.49 -65.30
N ALA A 418 -49.07 25.06 -64.36
CA ALA A 418 -47.63 25.14 -64.14
C ALA A 418 -47.29 24.19 -62.97
N GLU A 419 -46.01 23.84 -62.85
CA GLU A 419 -45.20 23.80 -61.61
C GLU A 419 -45.59 22.79 -60.51
N GLU A 420 -44.70 22.08 -59.83
CA GLU A 420 -43.23 22.11 -59.70
C GLU A 420 -42.78 20.87 -58.88
N GLU A 421 -41.53 20.44 -59.10
CA GLU A 421 -40.52 19.91 -58.14
C GLU A 421 -40.91 18.79 -57.14
N ASN A 422 -40.19 17.68 -56.92
CA ASN A 422 -38.80 17.24 -57.04
C ASN A 422 -37.76 17.99 -56.18
N GLU A 423 -37.64 17.56 -54.91
CA GLU A 423 -36.44 17.56 -54.02
C GLU A 423 -36.73 16.46 -52.96
N ALA A 424 -35.86 15.49 -52.59
CA ALA A 424 -34.41 15.44 -52.39
C ALA A 424 -33.90 16.39 -51.31
#